data_AF-A0A8J7FSM3-F1
#
_entry.id   AF-A0A8J7FSM3-F1
#
_cell.length_a   1.000
_cell.length_b   1.000
_cell.length_c   1.000
_cell.angle_alpha   90.00
_cell.angle_beta   90.00
_cell.angle_gamma   90.00
#
_symmetry.space_group_name_H-M   'P 1'
#
loop_
_entity.id
_entity.type
_entity.pdbx_description
1 polymer ?
#
loop_
_entity_poly.entity_id
_entity_poly.type
_entity_poly.pdbx_seq_one_letter_code
_entity_poly.pdbx_strand_id
1 'polypeptide(L)'
;MIEQLTLVLATPIVKAILDKFYEGVGTKLGEKAVELLPEKVKQLGQLVWVKCLRGKPGTEEMLQQAANGSDQQQQRLAQYLHQVLETDVTLRQEAQKLAEEIHQVVQFEDVNARNVQQVFGGQGLQVNDPKSQVIQAGDNAKFYFGAQPND
;
A
#
# COMPACT_ATOMS: atom_id res chain seq x y z
N MET A 1 9.78 -24.86 -15.48
CA MET A 1 10.43 -23.54 -15.40
C MET A 1 9.35 -22.48 -15.44
N ILE A 2 9.23 -21.68 -14.38
CA ILE A 2 8.26 -20.58 -14.33
C ILE A 2 8.83 -19.37 -15.09
N GLU A 3 8.29 -19.10 -16.28
CA GLU A 3 8.71 -17.94 -17.09
C GLU A 3 8.01 -16.65 -16.64
N GLN A 4 6.72 -16.76 -16.31
CA GLN A 4 5.89 -15.66 -15.83
C GLN A 4 5.12 -16.10 -14.59
N LEU A 5 5.18 -15.30 -13.54
CA LEU A 5 4.46 -15.57 -12.31
C LEU A 5 2.96 -15.33 -12.48
N THR A 6 2.18 -16.30 -12.04
CA THR A 6 0.75 -16.10 -11.79
C THR A 6 0.57 -15.21 -10.55
N LEU A 7 -0.60 -14.59 -10.40
CA LEU A 7 -0.91 -13.79 -9.20
C LEU A 7 -0.75 -14.61 -7.91
N VAL A 8 -1.19 -15.87 -7.95
CA VAL A 8 -1.10 -16.80 -6.82
C VAL A 8 0.34 -17.02 -6.38
N LEU A 9 1.26 -17.23 -7.34
CA LEU A 9 2.68 -17.41 -7.03
C LEU A 9 3.39 -16.09 -6.68
N ALA A 10 2.92 -14.95 -7.19
CA ALA A 10 3.46 -13.63 -6.84
C ALA A 10 3.09 -13.21 -5.40
N THR A 11 1.92 -13.64 -4.91
CA THR A 11 1.37 -13.26 -3.61
C THR A 11 2.32 -13.49 -2.43
N PRO A 12 2.87 -14.70 -2.19
CA PRO A 12 3.75 -14.93 -1.04
C PRO A 12 5.05 -14.12 -1.11
N ILE A 13 5.56 -13.83 -2.32
CA ILE A 13 6.72 -12.95 -2.52
C ILE A 13 6.35 -11.53 -2.07
N VAL A 14 5.25 -10.99 -2.60
CA VAL A 14 4.85 -9.61 -2.31
C VAL A 14 4.53 -9.42 -0.83
N LYS A 15 3.82 -10.37 -0.19
CA LYS A 15 3.59 -10.33 1.26
C LYS A 15 4.90 -10.22 2.04
N ALA A 16 5.90 -11.03 1.71
CA ALA A 16 7.22 -10.99 2.35
C ALA A 16 7.96 -9.67 2.14
N ILE A 17 7.91 -9.10 0.93
CA ILE A 17 8.56 -7.82 0.61
C ILE A 17 7.89 -6.67 1.35
N LEU A 18 6.56 -6.62 1.34
CA LEU A 18 5.80 -5.59 2.05
C LEU A 18 5.99 -5.68 3.56
N ASP A 19 6.08 -6.90 4.10
CA ASP A 19 6.42 -7.12 5.51
C ASP A 19 7.80 -6.58 5.87
N LYS A 20 8.78 -6.69 4.96
CA LYS A 20 10.12 -6.12 5.18
C LYS A 20 10.11 -4.59 5.23
N PHE A 21 9.32 -3.94 4.39
CA PHE A 21 9.32 -2.47 4.28
C PHE A 21 8.35 -1.80 5.26
N TYR A 22 7.29 -2.49 5.66
CA TYR A 22 6.20 -1.97 6.50
C TYR A 22 5.94 -2.93 7.66
N GLU A 23 6.98 -3.13 8.48
CA GLU A 23 6.97 -4.06 9.62
C GLU A 23 5.68 -3.92 10.45
N GLY A 24 4.99 -5.05 10.67
CA GLY A 24 3.75 -5.11 11.46
C GLY A 24 2.45 -4.90 10.66
N VAL A 25 2.50 -4.37 9.44
CA VAL A 25 1.31 -4.22 8.56
C VAL A 25 1.44 -4.89 7.19
N GLY A 26 2.64 -5.33 6.80
CA GLY A 26 2.92 -5.82 5.45
C GLY A 26 2.11 -7.05 5.02
N THR A 27 1.77 -7.97 5.92
CA THR A 27 0.91 -9.12 5.58
C THR A 27 -0.49 -8.68 5.16
N LYS A 28 -1.13 -7.79 5.94
CA LYS A 28 -2.46 -7.24 5.65
C LYS A 28 -2.43 -6.34 4.41
N LEU A 29 -1.35 -5.57 4.27
CA LEU A 29 -1.12 -4.74 3.09
C LEU A 29 -1.03 -5.60 1.82
N GLY A 30 -0.32 -6.73 1.90
CA GLY A 30 -0.21 -7.69 0.80
C GLY A 30 -1.54 -8.36 0.44
N GLU A 31 -2.41 -8.64 1.41
CA GLU A 31 -3.76 -9.16 1.14
C GLU A 31 -4.60 -8.16 0.35
N LYS A 32 -4.65 -6.91 0.81
CA LYS A 32 -5.37 -5.84 0.09
C LYS A 32 -4.76 -5.54 -1.27
N ALA A 33 -3.44 -5.60 -1.38
CA ALA A 33 -2.75 -5.38 -2.65
C ALA A 33 -3.15 -6.42 -3.70
N VAL A 34 -3.38 -7.68 -3.31
CA VAL A 34 -3.82 -8.74 -4.24
C VAL A 34 -5.20 -8.42 -4.81
N GLU A 35 -6.09 -7.83 -3.99
CA GLU A 35 -7.44 -7.47 -4.38
C GLU A 35 -7.48 -6.17 -5.22
N LEU A 36 -6.79 -5.12 -4.76
CA LEU A 36 -6.86 -3.77 -5.34
C LEU A 36 -5.89 -3.57 -6.51
N LEU A 37 -4.76 -4.26 -6.49
CA LEU A 37 -3.63 -4.00 -7.40
C LEU A 37 -2.98 -5.30 -7.93
N PRO A 38 -3.75 -6.24 -8.50
CA PRO A 38 -3.24 -7.54 -8.93
C PRO A 38 -2.08 -7.43 -9.94
N GLU A 39 -2.11 -6.43 -10.82
CA GLU A 39 -1.02 -6.21 -11.79
C GLU A 39 0.26 -5.68 -11.13
N LYS A 40 0.18 -4.79 -10.12
CA LYS A 40 1.38 -4.36 -9.39
C LYS A 40 1.94 -5.48 -8.52
N VAL A 41 1.08 -6.32 -7.94
CA VAL A 41 1.51 -7.53 -7.22
C VAL A 41 2.27 -8.46 -8.16
N LYS A 42 1.75 -8.73 -9.36
CA LYS A 42 2.49 -9.50 -10.37
C LYS A 42 3.81 -8.85 -10.76
N GLN A 43 3.84 -7.53 -10.96
CA GLN A 43 5.07 -6.81 -11.32
C GLN A 43 6.15 -6.95 -10.24
N LEU A 44 5.82 -6.70 -8.98
CA LEU A 44 6.76 -6.83 -7.87
C LEU A 44 7.19 -8.29 -7.68
N GLY A 45 6.24 -9.23 -7.73
CA GLY A 45 6.55 -10.66 -7.68
C GLY A 45 7.50 -11.08 -8.81
N GLN A 46 7.23 -10.66 -10.05
CA GLN A 46 8.05 -10.97 -11.22
C GLN A 46 9.44 -10.36 -11.12
N LEU A 47 9.55 -9.12 -10.63
CA LEU A 47 10.84 -8.46 -10.40
C LEU A 47 11.73 -9.31 -9.49
N VAL A 48 11.20 -9.68 -8.32
CA VAL A 48 11.93 -10.48 -7.32
C VAL A 48 12.17 -11.90 -7.84
N TRP A 49 11.22 -12.49 -8.55
CA TRP A 49 11.41 -13.79 -9.19
C TRP A 49 12.61 -13.79 -10.13
N VAL A 50 12.62 -12.87 -11.10
CA VAL A 50 13.67 -12.81 -12.13
C VAL A 50 15.03 -12.49 -11.53
N LYS A 51 15.10 -11.53 -10.61
CA LYS A 51 16.38 -11.05 -10.08
C LYS A 51 16.93 -11.88 -8.92
N CYS A 52 16.07 -12.56 -8.16
CA CYS A 52 16.46 -13.23 -6.93
C CYS A 52 16.21 -14.74 -6.96
N LEU A 53 15.02 -15.20 -7.36
CA LEU A 53 14.61 -16.59 -7.09
C LEU A 53 14.81 -17.54 -8.29
N ARG A 54 14.69 -17.04 -9.52
CA ARG A 54 14.71 -17.83 -10.75
C ARG A 54 16.07 -18.52 -10.93
N GLY A 55 16.02 -19.82 -11.24
CA GLY A 55 17.21 -20.64 -11.49
C GLY A 55 17.94 -21.09 -10.24
N LYS A 56 17.49 -20.72 -9.04
CA LYS A 56 18.01 -21.28 -7.79
C LYS A 56 17.35 -22.63 -7.49
N PRO A 57 18.11 -23.63 -6.99
CA PRO A 57 17.56 -24.95 -6.68
C PRO A 57 16.52 -24.85 -5.56
N GLY A 58 15.38 -25.50 -5.75
CA GLY A 58 14.31 -25.60 -4.73
C GLY A 58 13.43 -24.34 -4.57
N THR A 59 13.71 -23.23 -5.25
CA THR A 59 12.90 -22.01 -5.12
C THR A 59 11.54 -22.13 -5.78
N GLU A 60 11.42 -22.85 -6.91
CA GLU A 60 10.12 -23.12 -7.55
C GLU A 60 9.19 -23.91 -6.61
N GLU A 61 9.71 -24.98 -6.00
CA GLU A 61 8.94 -25.81 -5.06
C GLU A 61 8.60 -25.05 -3.78
N MET A 62 9.56 -24.33 -3.19
CA MET A 62 9.32 -23.48 -2.02
C MET A 62 8.22 -22.46 -2.31
N LEU A 63 8.26 -21.82 -3.49
CA LEU A 63 7.27 -20.83 -3.88
C LEU A 63 5.88 -21.44 -4.08
N GLN A 64 5.80 -22.61 -4.72
CA GLN A 64 4.54 -23.34 -4.88
C GLN A 64 3.94 -23.74 -3.53
N GLN A 65 4.75 -24.29 -2.63
CA GLN A 65 4.29 -24.68 -1.30
C GLN A 65 3.85 -23.45 -0.47
N ALA A 66 4.59 -22.34 -0.56
CA ALA A 66 4.22 -21.09 0.08
C ALA A 66 2.89 -20.54 -0.47
N ALA A 67 2.69 -20.60 -1.78
CA ALA A 67 1.44 -20.18 -2.44
C ALA A 67 0.25 -21.09 -2.09
N ASN A 68 0.50 -22.38 -1.81
CA ASN A 68 -0.51 -23.32 -1.32
C ASN A 68 -0.80 -23.21 0.18
N GLY A 69 -0.25 -22.21 0.87
CA GLY A 69 -0.54 -21.93 2.28
C GLY A 69 0.39 -22.62 3.28
N SER A 70 1.58 -23.09 2.87
CA SER A 70 2.56 -23.61 3.82
C SER A 70 3.23 -22.48 4.61
N ASP A 71 2.85 -22.31 5.88
CA ASP A 71 3.43 -21.30 6.78
C ASP A 71 4.97 -21.43 6.88
N GLN A 72 5.47 -22.67 6.98
CA GLN A 72 6.91 -22.92 7.04
C GLN A 72 7.64 -22.39 5.82
N GLN A 73 7.09 -22.60 4.62
CA GLN A 73 7.72 -22.15 3.38
C GLN A 73 7.52 -20.65 3.15
N GLN A 74 6.40 -20.08 3.59
CA GLN A 74 6.20 -18.63 3.61
C GLN A 74 7.23 -17.94 4.52
N GLN A 75 7.47 -18.49 5.71
CA GLN A 75 8.46 -17.95 6.65
C GLN A 75 9.90 -18.08 6.11
N ARG A 76 10.24 -19.23 5.51
CA ARG A 76 11.54 -19.43 4.86
C ARG A 76 11.75 -18.47 3.68
N LEU A 77 10.73 -18.31 2.84
CA LEU A 77 10.76 -17.35 1.74
C LEU A 77 10.96 -15.93 2.26
N ALA A 78 10.22 -15.53 3.31
CA ALA A 78 10.35 -14.21 3.90
C ALA A 78 11.75 -13.95 4.46
N GLN A 79 12.28 -14.87 5.29
CA GLN A 79 13.63 -14.75 5.84
C GLN A 79 14.69 -14.63 4.75
N TYR A 80 14.58 -15.46 3.70
CA TYR A 80 15.49 -15.41 2.57
C TYR A 80 15.44 -14.06 1.84
N LEU A 81 14.23 -13.60 1.50
CA LEU A 81 14.05 -12.31 0.80
C LEU A 81 14.51 -11.13 1.65
N HIS A 82 14.27 -11.15 2.96
CA HIS A 82 14.72 -10.11 3.88
C HIS A 82 16.25 -9.98 3.88
N GLN A 83 16.96 -11.11 3.96
CA GLN A 83 18.42 -11.14 3.87
C GLN A 83 18.93 -10.66 2.51
N VAL A 84 18.30 -11.10 1.42
CA VAL A 84 18.71 -10.65 0.08
C VAL A 84 18.54 -9.15 -0.06
N LEU A 85 17.40 -8.60 0.35
CA LEU A 85 17.15 -7.16 0.34
C LEU A 85 18.13 -6.40 1.23
N GLU A 86 18.73 -7.02 2.25
CA GLU A 86 19.80 -6.40 3.05
C GLU A 86 21.12 -6.24 2.31
N THR A 87 21.43 -7.18 1.43
CA THR A 87 22.70 -7.22 0.70
C THR A 87 22.62 -6.62 -0.70
N ASP A 88 21.49 -6.76 -1.38
CA ASP A 88 21.28 -6.30 -2.75
C ASP A 88 20.53 -4.96 -2.74
N VAL A 89 21.32 -3.88 -2.73
CA VAL A 89 20.80 -2.51 -2.69
C VAL A 89 19.96 -2.18 -3.93
N THR A 90 20.35 -2.69 -5.10
CA THR A 90 19.65 -2.42 -6.36
C THR A 90 18.27 -3.08 -6.36
N LEU A 91 18.21 -4.36 -6.00
CA LEU A 91 16.93 -5.06 -5.86
C LEU A 91 16.06 -4.40 -4.78
N ARG A 92 16.66 -4.01 -3.65
CA ARG A 92 15.95 -3.29 -2.59
C ARG A 92 15.29 -2.02 -3.09
N GLN A 93 16.03 -1.15 -3.79
CA GLN A 93 15.50 0.13 -4.27
C GLN A 93 14.36 -0.07 -5.27
N GLU A 94 14.51 -1.00 -6.21
CA GLU A 94 13.46 -1.29 -7.19
C GLU A 94 12.22 -1.92 -6.55
N ALA A 95 12.41 -2.85 -5.61
CA ALA A 95 11.32 -3.46 -4.85
C ALA A 95 10.60 -2.44 -3.97
N GLN A 96 11.36 -1.53 -3.33
CA GLN A 96 10.82 -0.47 -2.48
C GLN A 96 9.93 0.47 -3.29
N LYS A 97 10.34 0.89 -4.49
CA LYS A 97 9.52 1.77 -5.34
C LYS A 97 8.15 1.16 -5.64
N LEU A 98 8.10 -0.11 -6.02
CA LEU A 98 6.84 -0.81 -6.28
C LEU A 98 6.03 -1.04 -4.99
N ALA A 99 6.70 -1.30 -3.87
CA ALA A 99 6.06 -1.43 -2.56
C ALA A 99 5.42 -0.12 -2.09
N GLU A 100 6.06 1.02 -2.33
CA GLU A 100 5.53 2.35 -2.03
C GLU A 100 4.28 2.67 -2.85
N GLU A 101 4.30 2.35 -4.15
CA GLU A 101 3.14 2.52 -5.02
C GLU A 101 1.95 1.65 -4.57
N ILE A 102 2.22 0.42 -4.11
CA ILE A 102 1.19 -0.46 -3.51
C ILE A 102 0.67 0.15 -2.21
N HIS A 103 1.57 0.54 -1.32
CA HIS A 103 1.23 1.10 0.00
C HIS A 103 0.35 2.34 -0.12
N GLN A 104 0.69 3.26 -1.02
CA GLN A 104 -0.09 4.48 -1.25
C GLN A 104 -1.54 4.16 -1.61
N VAL A 105 -1.77 3.31 -2.62
CA VAL A 105 -3.14 3.01 -3.07
C VAL A 105 -3.94 2.30 -1.97
N VAL A 106 -3.35 1.31 -1.30
CA VAL A 106 -4.06 0.60 -0.23
C VAL A 106 -4.37 1.55 0.92
N GLN A 107 -3.44 2.44 1.28
CA GLN A 107 -3.68 3.44 2.32
C GLN A 107 -4.80 4.43 1.94
N PHE A 108 -4.91 4.84 0.67
CA PHE A 108 -6.03 5.68 0.21
C PHE A 108 -7.38 4.96 0.23
N GLU A 109 -7.40 3.64 0.10
CA GLU A 109 -8.63 2.84 0.15
C GLU A 109 -9.05 2.56 1.60
N ASP A 110 -8.08 2.27 2.48
CA ASP A 110 -8.30 2.10 3.93
C ASP A 110 -8.75 3.39 4.61
N VAL A 111 -8.12 4.50 4.25
CA VAL A 111 -8.54 5.84 4.64
C VAL A 111 -9.64 6.25 3.68
N ASN A 112 -10.85 5.69 3.83
CA ASN A 112 -12.09 6.17 3.18
C ASN A 112 -11.94 7.66 2.83
N ALA A 113 -11.75 7.96 1.54
CA ALA A 113 -11.43 9.30 1.01
C ALA A 113 -12.61 10.29 1.15
N ARG A 114 -13.23 10.35 2.34
CA ARG A 114 -14.21 11.34 2.71
C ARG A 114 -13.56 12.69 3.02
N ASN A 115 -12.27 12.74 3.36
CA ASN A 115 -11.67 13.93 4.00
C ASN A 115 -10.23 14.26 3.55
N VAL A 116 -9.86 14.09 2.28
CA VAL A 116 -8.59 14.66 1.78
C VAL A 116 -8.89 15.97 1.05
N GLN A 117 -8.82 17.08 1.78
CA GLN A 117 -8.91 18.42 1.21
C GLN A 117 -7.51 18.89 0.80
N GLN A 118 -7.20 18.92 -0.49
CA GLN A 118 -6.02 19.62 -0.98
C GLN A 118 -6.32 21.12 -1.02
N VAL A 119 -5.84 21.85 0.00
CA VAL A 119 -5.97 23.31 0.06
C VAL A 119 -4.74 23.94 -0.61
N PHE A 120 -4.88 24.38 -1.84
CA PHE A 120 -3.91 25.28 -2.49
C PHE A 120 -4.52 26.68 -2.61
N GLY A 121 -4.02 27.61 -1.80
CA GLY A 121 -4.18 29.06 -2.03
C GLY A 121 -5.53 29.70 -1.68
N GLY A 122 -6.46 29.03 -1.00
CA GLY A 122 -7.74 29.63 -0.60
C GLY A 122 -8.39 28.88 0.55
N GLN A 123 -9.09 29.60 1.44
CA GLN A 123 -9.63 29.12 2.72
C GLN A 123 -10.33 27.75 2.59
N GLY A 124 -9.72 26.71 3.17
CA GLY A 124 -10.25 25.34 3.14
C GLY A 124 -11.39 25.17 4.13
N LEU A 125 -12.63 25.09 3.64
CA LEU A 125 -13.78 24.70 4.46
C LEU A 125 -14.06 23.21 4.26
N GLN A 126 -14.07 22.46 5.36
CA GLN A 126 -14.39 21.04 5.36
C GLN A 126 -15.73 20.82 6.07
N VAL A 127 -16.67 20.18 5.39
CA VAL A 127 -18.01 19.88 5.93
C VAL A 127 -18.19 18.37 5.90
N ASN A 128 -18.14 17.75 7.07
CA ASN A 128 -18.15 16.28 7.22
C ASN A 128 -19.57 15.66 7.21
N ASP A 129 -20.61 16.48 7.09
CA ASP A 129 -22.01 16.03 7.03
C ASP A 129 -22.78 16.83 5.97
N PRO A 130 -23.28 16.19 4.89
CA PRO A 130 -24.02 16.87 3.82
C PRO A 130 -25.38 17.44 4.28
N LYS A 131 -25.85 17.11 5.48
CA LYS A 131 -27.09 17.67 6.06
C LYS A 131 -26.84 18.82 7.05
N SER A 132 -25.59 19.10 7.40
CA SER A 132 -25.26 20.18 8.33
C SER A 132 -25.35 21.54 7.63
N GLN A 133 -25.93 22.53 8.32
CA GLN A 133 -26.01 23.90 7.81
C GLN A 133 -24.63 24.55 7.82
N VAL A 134 -24.20 25.03 6.65
CA VAL A 134 -22.91 25.69 6.47
C VAL A 134 -23.17 27.18 6.27
N ILE A 135 -22.63 28.01 7.16
CA ILE A 135 -22.66 29.47 7.00
C ILE A 135 -21.30 29.89 6.45
N GLN A 136 -21.24 30.24 5.16
CA GLN A 136 -20.08 30.90 4.57
C GLN A 136 -20.33 32.41 4.60
N ALA A 137 -19.55 33.11 5.41
CA ALA A 137 -19.62 34.56 5.54
C ALA A 137 -18.58 35.21 4.61
N GLY A 138 -18.99 36.22 3.83
CA GLY A 138 -18.05 37.02 3.04
C GLY A 138 -17.24 37.99 3.92
N ASP A 139 -16.24 38.66 3.33
CA ASP A 139 -15.20 39.45 4.02
C ASP A 139 -15.70 40.55 4.98
N ASN A 140 -16.98 40.96 4.90
CA ASN A 140 -17.59 42.00 5.73
C ASN A 140 -18.80 41.51 6.55
N ALA A 141 -18.95 40.20 6.74
CA ALA A 141 -20.07 39.66 7.52
C ALA A 141 -19.94 40.01 9.00
N LYS A 142 -20.96 40.68 9.56
CA LYS A 142 -21.08 40.93 11.01
C LYS A 142 -22.17 40.03 11.57
N PHE A 143 -21.79 39.15 12.48
CA PHE A 143 -22.72 38.31 13.21
C PHE A 143 -22.99 38.94 14.57
N TYR A 144 -24.25 39.33 14.80
CA TYR A 144 -24.70 39.83 16.09
C TYR A 144 -25.47 38.73 16.82
N PHE A 145 -24.99 38.33 17.98
CA PHE A 145 -25.68 37.42 18.88
C PHE A 145 -26.17 38.21 20.09
N GLY A 146 -27.46 38.56 20.12
CA GLY A 146 -28.07 39.43 21.13
C GLY A 146 -28.66 40.73 20.55
N ALA A 147 -29.19 41.60 21.42
CA ALA A 147 -29.78 42.88 21.01
C ALA A 147 -28.70 43.84 20.47
N GLN A 148 -28.92 44.37 19.26
CA GLN A 148 -27.99 45.30 18.61
C GLN A 148 -27.84 46.60 19.42
N PRO A 149 -26.66 47.24 19.44
CA PRO A 149 -26.56 48.65 19.76
C PRO A 149 -27.20 49.45 18.61
N ASN A 150 -28.09 50.39 18.94
CA ASN A 150 -28.57 51.40 17.98
C ASN A 150 -27.36 52.19 17.46
N ASP A 151 -27.34 52.44 16.15
CA ASP A 151 -26.27 53.15 15.42
C ASP A 151 -25.86 54.50 16.03
#